data_AF-A0A660ZTG3-F1
#
_entry.id   AF-A0A660ZTG3-F1
#
_cell.length_a   1.000
_cell.length_b   1.000
_cell.length_c   1.000
_cell.angle_alpha   90.00
_cell.angle_beta   90.00
_cell.angle_gamma   90.00
#
_symmetry.space_group_name_H-M   'P 1'
#
loop_
_entity.id
_entity.type
_entity.pdbx_description
1 polymer ?
#
loop_
_entity_poly.entity_id
_entity_poly.type
_entity_poly.pdbx_seq_one_letter_code
_entity_poly.pdbx_strand_id
1 'polypeptide(L)' 'MLNFNWLAGVSVESAKWMFLGIFTLIGVAVLLIPNKFITEGLTEIRWWHNLKIWAIGLLAFISVVYYIF' A
#
# COMPACT_ATOMS: atom_id res chain seq x y z
N MET A 1 -15.71 -5.76 21.65
CA MET A 1 -16.15 -5.19 20.36
C MET A 1 -15.57 -3.79 20.26
N LEU A 2 -14.87 -3.47 19.17
CA LEU A 2 -14.47 -2.08 18.91
C LEU A 2 -15.74 -1.26 18.68
N ASN A 3 -15.90 -0.16 19.42
CA ASN A 3 -17.06 0.71 19.29
C ASN A 3 -16.90 1.57 18.02
N PHE A 4 -17.55 1.15 16.94
CA PHE A 4 -17.55 1.84 15.66
C PHE A 4 -18.75 2.77 15.46
N ASN A 5 -19.44 3.20 16.54
CA ASN A 5 -20.59 4.10 16.42
C ASN A 5 -20.23 5.43 15.71
N TRP A 6 -18.97 5.84 15.73
CA TRP A 6 -18.45 7.01 15.01
C TRP A 6 -18.33 6.79 13.49
N LEU A 7 -18.33 5.54 13.01
CA LEU A 7 -18.37 5.19 11.58
C LEU A 7 -19.79 4.94 11.07
N ALA A 8 -20.81 5.00 11.93
CA ALA A 8 -22.19 4.67 11.55
C ALA A 8 -22.76 5.55 10.42
N GLY A 9 -22.24 6.77 10.25
CA GLY A 9 -22.60 7.68 9.17
C GLY A 9 -21.74 7.54 7.91
N VAL A 10 -20.70 6.70 7.92
CA VAL A 10 -19.78 6.56 6.78
C VAL A 10 -20.31 5.48 5.85
N SER A 11 -20.64 5.85 4.62
CA SER A 11 -21.04 4.87 3.62
C SER A 11 -19.87 3.93 3.29
N VAL A 12 -20.20 2.69 2.93
CA VAL A 12 -19.20 1.70 2.46
C VAL A 12 -18.38 2.28 1.31
N GLU A 13 -19.03 3.02 0.40
CA GLU A 13 -18.38 3.73 -0.70
C GLU A 13 -17.35 4.76 -0.22
N SER A 14 -17.71 5.60 0.76
CA SER A 14 -16.78 6.58 1.34
C SER A 14 -15.58 5.91 2.00
N ALA A 15 -15.81 4.79 2.70
CA ALA A 15 -14.74 3.99 3.29
C ALA A 15 -13.80 3.42 2.21
N LYS A 16 -14.33 2.89 1.10
CA LYS A 16 -13.52 2.38 -0.02
C LYS A 16 -12.59 3.46 -0.58
N TRP A 17 -13.12 4.66 -0.85
CA TRP A 17 -12.32 5.77 -1.36
C TRP A 17 -11.24 6.22 -0.36
N MET A 18 -11.56 6.23 0.93
CA MET A 18 -10.58 6.53 1.97
C MET A 18 -9.42 5.51 1.98
N PHE A 19 -9.73 4.20 1.92
CA PHE A 19 -8.70 3.17 1.88
C PHE A 19 -7.85 3.23 0.60
N LEU A 20 -8.47 3.46 -0.57
CA LEU A 20 -7.75 3.64 -1.83
C LEU A 20 -6.81 4.86 -1.78
N GLY A 21 -7.27 5.96 -1.16
CA GLY A 21 -6.45 7.14 -0.90
C GLY A 21 -5.25 6.81 -0.01
N ILE A 22 -5.45 6.09 1.09
CA ILE A 22 -4.38 5.65 1.98
C ILE A 22 -3.38 4.75 1.23
N PHE A 23 -3.83 3.76 0.46
CA PHE A 23 -2.95 2.88 -0.30
C PHE A 23 -2.12 3.67 -1.33
N THR A 24 -2.72 4.67 -1.97
CA THR A 24 -2.01 5.57 -2.88
C THR A 24 -0.92 6.35 -2.16
N LEU A 25 -1.23 6.94 -0.99
CA LEU A 25 -0.25 7.66 -0.18
C LEU A 25 0.90 6.76 0.27
N ILE A 26 0.62 5.53 0.69
CA ILE A 26 1.66 4.55 1.02
C ILE A 26 2.51 4.23 -0.22
N GLY A 27 1.88 4.04 -1.39
CA GLY A 27 2.59 3.82 -2.64
C GLY A 27 3.57 4.94 -2.97
N VAL A 28 3.14 6.20 -2.82
CA VAL A 28 4.03 7.37 -2.97
C VAL A 28 5.16 7.33 -1.95
N ALA A 29 4.87 7.05 -0.68
CA ALA A 29 5.91 6.96 0.36
C ALA A 29 6.95 5.87 0.05
N VAL A 30 6.52 4.72 -0.45
CA VAL A 30 7.41 3.65 -0.92
C VAL A 30 8.34 4.15 -2.03
N LEU A 31 7.83 4.89 -3.01
CA LEU A 31 8.65 5.42 -4.11
C LEU A 31 9.72 6.41 -3.63
N LEU A 32 9.44 7.16 -2.56
CA LEU A 32 10.36 8.13 -1.95
C LEU A 32 11.52 7.49 -1.18
N ILE A 33 11.44 6.20 -0.83
CA ILE A 33 12.53 5.49 -0.12
C ILE A 33 13.80 5.51 -0.99
N PRO A 34 14.96 5.98 -0.50
CA PRO A 34 16.18 5.99 -1.32
C PRO A 34 16.63 4.58 -1.72
N ASN A 35 17.01 4.39 -2.99
CA ASN A 35 17.33 3.07 -3.54
C ASN A 35 18.46 2.35 -2.80
N LYS A 36 19.39 3.10 -2.20
CA LYS A 36 20.49 2.54 -1.40
C LYS A 36 20.01 1.65 -0.24
N PHE A 37 18.87 1.96 0.37
CA PHE A 37 18.32 1.20 1.50
C PHE A 37 17.58 -0.06 1.06
N ILE A 38 17.20 -0.15 -0.22
CA ILE A 38 16.44 -1.29 -0.75
C ILE A 38 17.35 -2.50 -0.94
N THR A 39 18.59 -2.24 -1.35
CA THR A 39 19.57 -3.27 -1.71
C THR A 39 20.73 -3.34 -0.72
N GLU A 40 20.62 -2.62 0.41
CA GLU A 40 21.66 -2.61 1.44
C GLU A 40 21.88 -4.02 1.99
N GLY A 41 23.14 -4.46 2.07
CA GLY A 41 23.51 -5.79 2.55
C GLY A 41 23.42 -6.92 1.51
N LEU A 42 23.02 -6.65 0.26
CA LEU A 42 23.04 -7.64 -0.82
C LEU A 42 24.41 -7.69 -1.52
N THR A 43 24.98 -8.87 -1.62
CA THR A 43 26.23 -9.13 -2.36
C THR A 43 26.02 -9.19 -3.87
N GLU A 44 24.86 -9.70 -4.32
CA GLU A 44 24.45 -9.72 -5.73
C GLU A 44 23.07 -9.08 -5.90
N ILE A 45 23.01 -8.01 -6.67
CA ILE A 45 21.74 -7.30 -6.94
C ILE A 45 21.06 -7.98 -8.13
N ARG A 46 19.84 -8.47 -7.90
CA ARG A 46 18.93 -8.98 -8.93
C ARG A 46 17.67 -8.14 -8.91
N TRP A 47 17.00 -8.03 -10.05
CA TRP A 47 15.85 -7.12 -10.20
C TRP A 47 14.71 -7.44 -9.20
N TRP A 48 14.50 -8.71 -8.87
CA TRP A 48 13.50 -9.15 -7.89
C TRP A 48 13.89 -8.87 -6.43
N HIS A 49 15.14 -8.48 -6.13
CA HIS A 49 15.51 -8.03 -4.78
C HIS A 49 15.04 -6.60 -4.49
N ASN A 50 14.52 -5.89 -5.51
CA ASN A 50 13.99 -4.55 -5.32
C ASN A 50 12.68 -4.59 -4.54
N LEU A 51 12.75 -4.37 -3.22
CA LEU A 51 11.59 -4.37 -2.33
C LEU A 51 10.51 -3.35 -2.72
N LYS A 52 10.85 -2.26 -3.44
CA LYS A 52 9.83 -1.34 -3.95
C LYS A 52 8.91 -2.01 -4.95
N ILE A 53 9.43 -2.89 -5.83
CA ILE A 53 8.61 -3.60 -6.82
C ILE A 53 7.58 -4.47 -6.09
N TRP A 54 8.01 -5.19 -5.05
CA TRP A 54 7.13 -6.01 -4.24
C TRP A 54 6.10 -5.19 -3.45
N ALA A 55 6.54 -4.10 -2.82
CA ALA A 55 5.64 -3.22 -2.06
C ALA A 55 4.57 -2.59 -2.97
N ILE A 56 4.96 -2.08 -4.14
CA ILE A 56 4.03 -1.53 -5.12
C ILE A 56 3.12 -2.61 -5.71
N GLY A 57 3.66 -3.80 -6.02
CA GLY A 57 2.87 -4.92 -6.52
C GLY A 57 1.80 -5.37 -5.52
N LEU A 58 2.16 -5.48 -4.24
CA LEU A 58 1.22 -5.83 -3.18
C LEU A 58 0.17 -4.72 -2.96
N LEU A 59 0.58 -3.45 -2.96
CA LEU A 59 -0.36 -2.32 -2.87
C LEU A 59 -1.34 -2.29 -4.03
N ALA A 60 -0.86 -2.51 -5.26
CA ALA A 60 -1.71 -2.60 -6.43
C ALA A 60 -2.70 -3.76 -6.32
N PHE A 61 -2.23 -4.94 -5.89
CA PHE A 61 -3.10 -6.10 -5.66
C PHE A 61 -4.20 -5.82 -4.63
N ILE A 62 -3.83 -5.29 -3.46
CA ILE A 62 -4.81 -4.98 -2.40
C ILE A 62 -5.79 -3.89 -2.85
N SER A 63 -5.30 -2.88 -3.58
CA SER A 63 -6.15 -1.81 -4.12
C SER A 63 -7.17 -2.37 -5.12
N VAL A 64 -6.77 -3.29 -5.99
CA VAL A 64 -7.68 -3.97 -6.93
C VAL A 64 -8.71 -4.81 -6.17
N VAL A 65 -8.31 -5.56 -5.15
CA VAL A 65 -9.23 -6.34 -4.31
C VAL A 65 -10.27 -5.41 -3.65
N TYR A 66 -9.84 -4.29 -3.06
CA TYR A 66 -10.75 -3.31 -2.43
C TYR A 66 -11.65 -2.57 -3.44
N TYR A 67 -11.18 -2.41 -4.67
CA TYR A 67 -11.97 -1.77 -5.72
C TYR A 67 -13.07 -2.72 -6.21
N ILE A 68 -12.77 -4.01 -6.37
CA ILE A 68 -13.71 -5.00 -6.91
C ILE A 68 -14.72 -5.49 -5.86
N PHE A 69 -14.26 -5.79 -4.64
CA PHE A 69 -15.07 -6.33 -3.55
C PHE A 69 -15.47 -5.22 -2.58
#